data_AF-M9LDE4-F1
#
_entry.id   AF-M9LDE4-F1
#
_cell.length_a   1.000
_cell.length_b   1.000
_cell.length_c   1.000
_cell.angle_alpha   90.00
_cell.angle_beta   90.00
_cell.angle_gamma   90.00
#
_symmetry.space_group_name_H-M   'P 1'
#
loop_
_entity.id
_entity.type
_entity.pdbx_description
1 polymer ?
#
loop_
_entity_poly.entity_id
_entity_poly.type
_entity_poly.pdbx_seq_one_letter_code
_entity_poly.pdbx_strand_id
1 'polypeptide(L)'
;MKIMEIRYPPYYEDTNINNDCIDVFIDMEDGITYTITFWTPNDYYWYMDKEKLDYVPFGCPDIHVTSLTKENITKAIEDYARDEAYF
;
A
#
# COMPACT_ATOMS: atom_id res chain seq x y z
N MET A 1 2.10 -1.63 18.63
CA MET A 1 0.75 -2.08 18.21
C MET A 1 0.87 -3.43 17.52
N LYS A 2 -0.13 -4.32 17.61
CA LYS A 2 -0.07 -5.67 17.04
C LYS A 2 -1.05 -5.83 15.88
N ILE A 3 -0.56 -6.35 14.75
CA ILE A 3 -1.36 -6.67 13.56
C ILE A 3 -2.11 -7.98 13.83
N MET A 4 -3.42 -7.98 13.61
CA MET A 4 -4.28 -9.16 13.70
C MET A 4 -4.47 -9.82 12.34
N GLU A 5 -4.79 -9.02 11.33
CA GLU A 5 -5.07 -9.51 9.98
C GLU A 5 -4.71 -8.47 8.92
N ILE A 6 -4.21 -8.93 7.78
CA ILE A 6 -4.02 -8.13 6.57
C ILE A 6 -5.04 -8.61 5.54
N ARG A 7 -6.02 -7.77 5.22
CA ARG A 7 -7.08 -8.07 4.26
C ARG A 7 -6.83 -7.32 2.95
N TYR A 8 -7.10 -8.03 1.86
CA TYR A 8 -6.91 -7.54 0.50
C TYR A 8 -8.26 -7.23 -0.14
N PRO A 9 -8.31 -6.30 -1.10
CA PRO A 9 -9.55 -6.00 -1.80
C PRO A 9 -9.98 -7.21 -2.66
N PRO A 10 -11.28 -7.36 -2.96
CA PRO A 10 -11.79 -8.49 -3.74
C PRO A 10 -11.14 -8.63 -5.14
N TYR A 11 -10.63 -7.53 -5.68
CA TYR A 11 -9.99 -7.45 -7.00
C TYR A 11 -8.47 -7.68 -6.96
N TYR A 12 -7.89 -8.09 -5.82
CA TYR A 12 -6.44 -8.29 -5.70
C TYR A 12 -5.88 -9.25 -6.77
N GLU A 13 -6.58 -10.33 -7.08
CA GLU A 13 -6.12 -11.30 -8.08
C GLU A 13 -6.14 -10.75 -9.52
N ASP A 14 -6.90 -9.69 -9.78
CA ASP A 14 -6.96 -8.99 -11.07
C ASP A 14 -5.95 -7.83 -11.16
N THR A 15 -5.23 -7.55 -10.07
CA THR A 15 -4.28 -6.44 -9.98
C THR A 15 -2.99 -6.76 -10.74
N ASN A 16 -2.49 -5.82 -11.53
CA ASN A 16 -1.14 -5.89 -12.07
C ASN A 16 -0.13 -5.60 -10.96
N ILE A 17 0.39 -6.68 -10.37
CA ILE A 17 1.33 -6.60 -9.25
C ILE A 17 2.59 -5.76 -9.51
N ASN A 18 2.91 -5.40 -10.76
CA ASN A 18 4.09 -4.62 -11.10
C ASN A 18 3.80 -3.18 -11.56
N ASN A 19 2.53 -2.77 -11.70
CA ASN A 19 2.19 -1.47 -12.30
C ASN A 19 0.94 -0.80 -11.72
N ASP A 20 0.34 -1.35 -10.68
CA ASP A 20 -0.85 -0.76 -10.07
C ASP A 20 -0.55 -0.24 -8.66
N CYS A 21 -1.55 0.38 -8.04
CA CYS A 21 -1.68 0.58 -6.61
C CYS A 21 -2.90 -0.18 -6.05
N ILE A 22 -2.85 -0.55 -4.76
CA ILE A 22 -4.00 -1.18 -4.07
C ILE A 22 -4.17 -0.66 -2.65
N ASP A 23 -5.41 -0.60 -2.19
CA ASP A 23 -5.73 -0.35 -0.79
C ASP A 23 -5.75 -1.65 0.00
N VAL A 24 -4.93 -1.74 1.04
CA VAL A 24 -4.84 -2.88 1.96
C VAL A 24 -5.39 -2.48 3.32
N PHE A 25 -6.15 -3.38 3.93
CA PHE A 25 -6.78 -3.16 5.24
C PHE A 25 -6.02 -3.93 6.31
N ILE A 26 -5.63 -3.23 7.38
CA ILE A 26 -4.82 -3.78 8.46
C ILE A 26 -5.66 -3.69 9.73
N ASP A 27 -6.17 -4.82 10.19
CA ASP A 27 -6.93 -4.90 11.43
C ASP A 27 -5.95 -5.03 12.60
N MET A 28 -6.09 -4.14 13.57
CA MET A 28 -5.22 -4.07 14.74
C MET A 28 -5.93 -4.63 15.98
N GLU A 29 -5.15 -5.05 16.98
CA GLU A 29 -5.66 -5.65 18.22
C GLU A 29 -6.55 -4.70 19.04
N ASP A 30 -6.41 -3.38 18.88
CA ASP A 30 -7.24 -2.36 19.52
C ASP A 30 -8.61 -2.15 18.83
N GLY A 31 -8.89 -2.88 17.76
CA GLY A 31 -10.13 -2.80 16.99
C GLY A 31 -10.12 -1.71 15.91
N ILE A 32 -9.00 -1.00 15.71
CA ILE A 32 -8.85 -0.04 14.61
C ILE A 32 -8.45 -0.78 13.34
N THR A 33 -9.12 -0.45 12.23
CA THR A 33 -8.68 -0.85 10.89
C THR A 33 -8.01 0.34 10.20
N TYR A 34 -6.75 0.16 9.81
CA TYR A 34 -6.04 1.11 8.96
C TYR A 34 -6.21 0.72 7.49
N THR A 35 -6.44 1.71 6.63
CA THR A 35 -6.38 1.53 5.18
C THR A 35 -5.10 2.19 4.70
N ILE A 36 -4.22 1.41 4.07
CA ILE A 36 -2.96 1.89 3.51
C ILE A 36 -2.94 1.59 2.02
N THR A 37 -2.64 2.61 1.21
CA THR A 37 -2.44 2.44 -0.22
C THR A 37 -1.00 2.02 -0.50
N PHE A 38 -0.84 0.91 -1.19
CA PHE A 38 0.45 0.42 -1.68
C PHE A 38 0.63 0.80 -3.13
N TRP A 39 1.75 1.42 -3.47
CA TRP A 39 2.09 1.80 -4.84
C TRP A 39 3.30 1.03 -5.35
N THR A 40 3.25 0.70 -6.64
CA THR A 40 4.45 0.28 -7.38
C THR A 40 5.12 1.49 -8.04
N PRO A 41 6.45 1.51 -8.19
CA PRO A 41 7.13 2.58 -8.90
C PRO A 41 6.63 2.83 -10.32
N ASN A 42 6.18 1.78 -11.02
CA ASN A 42 5.68 1.93 -12.38
C ASN A 42 4.31 2.60 -12.44
N ASP A 43 3.47 2.43 -11.41
CA ASP A 43 2.18 3.11 -11.33
C ASP A 43 2.36 4.64 -11.25
N TYR A 44 3.40 5.13 -10.58
CA TYR A 44 3.74 6.56 -10.61
C TYR A 44 4.05 7.06 -12.01
N TYR A 45 4.86 6.34 -12.79
CA TYR A 45 5.16 6.73 -14.16
C TYR A 45 3.91 6.71 -15.04
N TRP A 46 3.06 5.70 -14.88
CA TRP A 46 1.78 5.63 -15.58
C TRP A 46 0.86 6.81 -15.22
N TYR A 47 0.72 7.10 -13.93
CA TYR A 47 -0.11 8.19 -13.43
C TYR A 47 0.39 9.55 -13.94
N MET A 48 1.69 9.81 -13.84
CA MET A 48 2.32 11.05 -14.34
C MET A 48 2.12 11.22 -15.85
N ASP A 49 2.32 10.17 -16.65
CA ASP A 49 2.07 10.25 -18.09
C ASP A 49 0.59 10.48 -18.41
N LYS A 50 -0.31 9.76 -17.74
CA LYS A 50 -1.75 9.86 -17.96
C LYS A 50 -2.28 11.27 -17.66
N GLU A 51 -1.89 11.83 -16.53
CA GLU A 51 -2.37 13.14 -16.07
C GLU A 51 -1.53 14.31 -16.61
N LYS A 52 -0.47 14.02 -17.37
CA LYS A 52 0.48 15.00 -17.91
C LYS A 52 1.10 15.87 -16.79
N LEU A 53 1.57 15.18 -15.75
CA LEU A 53 2.21 15.76 -14.58
C LEU A 53 3.68 15.33 -14.51
N ASP A 54 4.52 16.19 -13.96
CA ASP A 54 5.94 15.89 -13.66
C ASP A 54 6.15 15.47 -12.19
N TYR A 55 5.06 15.31 -11.43
CA TYR A 55 5.05 14.90 -10.03
C TYR A 55 3.69 14.25 -9.67
N VAL A 56 3.67 13.50 -8.58
CA VAL A 56 2.43 12.94 -8.01
C VAL A 56 1.96 13.86 -6.89
N PRO A 57 0.74 14.45 -6.99
CA PRO A 57 0.23 15.32 -5.94
C PRO A 57 0.16 14.62 -4.59
N PHE A 58 0.54 15.33 -3.53
CA PHE A 58 0.39 14.84 -2.17
C PHE A 58 -1.09 14.61 -1.85
N GLY A 59 -1.45 13.40 -1.41
CA GLY A 59 -2.84 13.02 -1.17
C GLY A 59 -3.01 12.26 0.14
N CYS A 60 -2.76 10.96 0.11
CA CYS A 60 -2.78 10.09 1.28
C CYS A 60 -1.37 9.57 1.58
N PRO A 61 -1.14 9.09 2.81
CA PRO A 61 0.08 8.34 3.08
C PRO A 61 0.04 7.00 2.33
N ASP A 62 1.08 6.76 1.55
CA ASP A 62 1.27 5.54 0.80
C ASP A 62 2.55 4.81 1.22
N ILE A 63 2.59 3.51 0.96
CA ILE A 63 3.78 2.68 1.12
C ILE A 63 4.22 2.18 -0.25
N HIS A 64 5.51 2.29 -0.54
CA HIS A 64 6.06 1.89 -1.85
C HIS A 64 6.68 0.51 -1.77
N VAL A 65 6.27 -0.37 -2.68
CA VAL A 65 6.82 -1.73 -2.82
C VAL A 65 7.20 -2.00 -4.27
N THR A 66 8.24 -2.81 -4.49
CA THR A 66 8.69 -3.14 -5.85
C THR A 66 7.64 -3.91 -6.65
N SER A 67 6.81 -4.70 -5.97
CA SER A 67 5.61 -5.34 -6.52
C SER A 67 4.61 -5.65 -5.41
N LEU A 68 3.32 -5.67 -5.76
CA LEU A 68 2.18 -5.87 -4.85
C LEU A 68 2.00 -7.33 -4.42
N THR A 69 3.09 -8.07 -4.23
CA THR A 69 3.00 -9.43 -3.68
C THR A 69 2.64 -9.37 -2.20
N LYS A 70 1.87 -10.37 -1.72
CA LYS A 70 1.53 -10.50 -0.30
C LYS A 70 2.78 -10.49 0.60
N GLU A 71 3.89 -11.08 0.13
CA GLU A 71 5.17 -11.08 0.87
C GLU A 71 5.75 -9.67 1.03
N ASN A 72 5.83 -8.89 -0.05
CA ASN A 72 6.35 -7.52 0.01
C ASN A 72 5.48 -6.62 0.88
N ILE A 73 4.15 -6.74 0.76
CA ILE A 73 3.18 -5.97 1.54
C ILE A 73 3.33 -6.30 3.03
N THR A 74 3.36 -7.59 3.40
CA THR A 74 3.54 -7.99 4.80
C THR A 74 4.87 -7.47 5.37
N LYS A 75 5.98 -7.62 4.65
CA LYS A 75 7.29 -7.11 5.10
C LYS A 75 7.27 -5.60 5.33
N ALA A 76 6.65 -4.85 4.42
CA ALA A 76 6.56 -3.40 4.55
C ALA A 76 5.70 -2.97 5.74
N ILE A 77 4.58 -3.65 5.99
CA ILE A 77 3.71 -3.40 7.15
C ILE A 77 4.44 -3.73 8.46
N GLU A 78 5.12 -4.88 8.53
CA GLU A 78 5.88 -5.29 9.71
C GLU A 78 7.03 -4.33 10.04
N ASP A 79 7.71 -3.81 9.02
CA ASP A 79 8.75 -2.81 9.19
C ASP A 79 8.16 -1.48 9.68
N TYR A 80 7.06 -1.04 9.06
CA TYR A 80 6.33 0.17 9.45
C TYR A 80 5.83 0.12 10.90
N ALA A 81 5.33 -1.04 11.35
CA ALA A 81 4.78 -1.23 12.69
C ALA A 81 5.84 -1.37 13.80
N ARG A 82 7.14 -1.46 13.47
CA ARG A 82 8.21 -1.80 14.42
C ARG A 82 8.46 -0.73 15.49
N ASP A 83 8.43 0.55 15.12
CA ASP A 83 8.85 1.67 15.98
C ASP A 83 7.70 2.64 16.32
N GLU A 84 6.54 2.10 16.75
CA GLU A 84 5.32 2.87 17.02
C GLU A 84 4.73 3.62 15.81
N ALA A 85 4.76 3.00 14.61
CA ALA A 85 3.98 3.35 13.41
C ALA A 85 3.62 4.83 13.25
N TYR A 86 4.35 5.55 12.41
CA TYR A 86 4.34 7.01 12.25
C TYR A 86 3.05 7.59 11.61
N PHE A 87 1.89 7.54 12.28
CA PHE A 87 0.72 8.39 11.95
C PHE A 87 0.06 8.99 13.20
#